data_AF-A0A169N4I5-F1
#
_entry.id   AF-A0A169N4I5-F1
#
_cell.length_a   1.000
_cell.length_b   1.000
_cell.length_c   1.000
_cell.angle_alpha   90.00
_cell.angle_beta   90.00
_cell.angle_gamma   90.00
#
_symmetry.space_group_name_H-M   'P 1'
#
loop_
_entity.id
_entity.type
_entity.pdbx_description
1 polymer ?
#
loop_
_entity_poly.entity_id
_entity_poly.type
_entity_poly.pdbx_seq_one_letter_code
_entity_poly.pdbx_strand_id
1 'polypeptide(L)'
;MEDVLAYVAAGLVGLWGVSDAIPPRAVVAGFGEISADNRRVLLQERLAEAVAVWSFAALVIVVTAVGGGMSTADWTYRVIAGALLVLAVLTALTGARTSVVWFKICPVLLTCSAVLLLIAGLA
;
A
#
# COMPACT_ATOMS: atom_id res chain seq x y z
N MET A 1 -17.94 -9.86 10.94
CA MET A 1 -16.84 -10.59 10.25
C MET A 1 -16.18 -9.65 9.23
N GLU A 2 -16.99 -8.91 8.47
CA GLU A 2 -16.54 -7.89 7.52
C GLU A 2 -15.57 -6.87 8.11
N ASP A 3 -15.93 -6.26 9.25
CA ASP A 3 -15.07 -5.25 9.89
C ASP A 3 -13.68 -5.81 10.25
N VAL A 4 -13.60 -7.06 10.67
CA VAL A 4 -12.33 -7.72 10.99
C VAL A 4 -11.46 -7.83 9.72
N LEU A 5 -12.05 -8.19 8.58
CA LEU A 5 -11.33 -8.26 7.31
C LEU A 5 -10.84 -6.88 6.87
N ALA A 6 -11.66 -5.84 7.05
CA ALA A 6 -11.27 -4.46 6.75
C ALA A 6 -10.11 -3.98 7.64
N TYR A 7 -10.15 -4.26 8.94
CA TYR A 7 -9.06 -3.93 9.86
C TYR A 7 -7.78 -4.72 9.57
N VAL A 8 -7.88 -6.01 9.21
CA VAL A 8 -6.71 -6.79 8.80
C VAL A 8 -6.10 -6.23 7.52
N ALA A 9 -6.91 -5.88 6.52
CA ALA A 9 -6.44 -5.24 5.30
C ALA A 9 -5.75 -3.91 5.60
N ALA A 10 -6.35 -3.05 6.43
CA ALA A 10 -5.76 -1.79 6.84
C ALA A 10 -4.44 -1.99 7.60
N GLY A 11 -4.37 -3.00 8.48
CA GLY A 11 -3.14 -3.36 9.20
C GLY A 11 -2.02 -3.79 8.26
N LEU A 12 -2.32 -4.65 7.28
CA LEU A 12 -1.34 -5.07 6.27
C LEU A 12 -0.81 -3.90 5.46
N VAL A 13 -1.72 -3.06 4.94
CA VAL A 13 -1.37 -1.85 4.16
C VAL A 13 -0.57 -0.87 5.02
N GLY A 14 -1.00 -0.62 6.25
CA GLY A 14 -0.34 0.30 7.17
C GLY A 14 1.07 -0.14 7.55
N LEU A 15 1.25 -1.43 7.87
CA LEU A 15 2.57 -2.03 8.14
C LEU A 15 3.47 -1.99 6.89
N TRP A 16 2.89 -2.20 5.70
CA TRP A 16 3.65 -2.08 4.46
C TRP A 16 4.17 -0.66 4.23
N GLY A 17 3.37 0.38 4.52
CA GLY A 17 3.82 1.78 4.44
C GLY A 17 5.07 2.08 5.30
N VAL A 18 5.24 1.41 6.44
CA VAL A 18 6.49 1.50 7.24
C VAL A 18 7.69 0.95 6.49
N SER A 19 7.49 -0.13 5.74
CA SER A 19 8.53 -0.76 4.92
C SER A 19 8.92 0.12 3.73
N ASP A 20 7.96 0.84 3.13
CA ASP A 20 8.23 1.77 2.04
C ASP A 20 8.96 3.04 2.49
N ALA A 21 8.67 3.54 3.70
CA ALA A 21 9.34 4.70 4.29
C ALA A 21 10.85 4.47 4.52
N ILE A 22 11.29 3.22 4.68
CA ILE A 22 12.69 2.87 4.95
C ILE A 22 13.34 2.37 3.65
N PRO A 23 14.25 3.14 3.01
CA PRO A 23 14.92 2.68 1.81
C PRO A 23 15.87 1.52 2.15
N PRO A 24 15.72 0.33 1.53
CA PRO A 24 16.72 -0.71 1.66
C PRO A 24 18.05 -0.18 1.11
N ARG A 25 19.16 -0.35 1.84
CA ARG A 25 20.49 0.06 1.37
C ARG A 25 20.82 -0.47 -0.04
N ALA A 26 20.29 -1.65 -0.37
CA ALA A 26 20.39 -2.27 -1.70
C ALA A 26 19.70 -1.47 -2.82
N VAL A 27 18.59 -0.76 -2.53
CA VAL A 27 17.91 0.10 -3.51
C VAL A 27 18.79 1.30 -3.84
N VAL A 28 19.31 1.98 -2.82
CA VAL A 28 20.17 3.16 -3.01
C VAL A 28 21.47 2.78 -3.71
N ALA A 29 22.07 1.64 -3.34
CA ALA A 29 23.27 1.12 -3.99
C ALA A 29 23.04 0.73 -5.46
N GLY A 30 21.81 0.31 -5.82
CA GLY A 30 21.44 -0.06 -7.18
C GLY A 30 21.46 1.11 -8.19
N PHE A 31 21.44 2.36 -7.72
CA PHE A 31 21.52 3.54 -8.59
C PHE A 31 22.95 3.99 -8.93
N GLY A 32 23.98 3.37 -8.36
CA GLY A 32 25.37 3.81 -8.52
C GLY A 32 25.64 5.16 -7.86
N GLU A 33 26.54 5.97 -8.43
CA GLU A 33 26.85 7.30 -7.89
C GLU A 33 25.73 8.30 -8.22
N ILE A 34 24.96 8.66 -7.19
CA ILE A 34 23.91 9.67 -7.28
C ILE A 34 24.27 10.94 -6.48
N SER A 35 23.88 12.11 -6.98
CA SER A 35 24.09 13.38 -6.30
C SER A 35 23.33 13.46 -4.96
N ALA A 36 23.65 14.45 -4.13
CA ALA A 36 22.90 14.71 -2.91
C ALA A 36 21.43 15.06 -3.18
N ASP A 37 21.15 15.78 -4.28
CA ASP A 37 19.79 16.16 -4.65
C ASP A 37 18.98 14.95 -5.14
N ASN A 38 19.58 14.06 -5.93
CA ASN A 38 18.94 12.81 -6.35
C ASN A 38 18.56 11.94 -5.14
N ARG A 39 19.41 11.89 -4.09
CA ARG A 39 19.09 11.18 -2.85
C ARG A 39 17.91 11.80 -2.10
N ARG A 40 17.81 13.14 -2.07
CA ARG A 40 16.70 13.85 -1.42
C ARG A 40 15.39 13.61 -2.14
N VAL A 41 15.38 13.67 -3.48
CA VAL A 41 14.18 13.37 -4.29
C VAL A 41 13.75 11.92 -4.08
N LEU A 42 14.68 10.96 -4.12
CA LEU A 42 14.36 9.55 -3.89
C LEU A 42 13.77 9.30 -2.49
N LEU A 43 14.29 9.98 -1.47
CA LEU A 43 13.72 9.92 -0.13
C LEU A 43 12.32 10.54 -0.07
N GLN A 44 12.13 11.71 -0.69
CA GLN A 44 10.84 12.37 -0.70
C GLN A 44 9.77 11.54 -1.41
N GLU A 45 10.07 10.94 -2.57
CA GLU A 45 9.12 10.10 -3.30
C GLU A 45 8.73 8.86 -2.47
N ARG A 46 9.69 8.23 -1.79
CA ARG A 46 9.40 7.12 -0.87
C ARG A 46 8.53 7.53 0.30
N LEU A 47 8.78 8.68 0.90
CA LEU A 47 7.96 9.20 2.00
C LEU A 47 6.55 9.56 1.51
N ALA A 48 6.43 10.14 0.31
CA ALA A 48 5.13 10.44 -0.29
C ALA A 48 4.32 9.16 -0.54
N GLU A 49 4.95 8.12 -1.08
CA GLU A 49 4.33 6.79 -1.26
C GLU A 49 3.88 6.20 0.09
N ALA A 50 4.74 6.22 1.11
CA ALA A 50 4.40 5.74 2.45
C ALA A 50 3.20 6.50 3.06
N VAL A 51 3.18 7.83 2.94
CA VAL A 51 2.08 8.68 3.42
C VAL A 51 0.77 8.38 2.69
N ALA A 52 0.81 8.12 1.37
CA ALA A 52 -0.38 7.75 0.61
C ALA A 52 -0.95 6.40 1.10
N VAL A 53 -0.08 5.40 1.28
CA VAL A 53 -0.46 4.07 1.77
C VAL A 53 -1.02 4.13 3.20
N TRP A 54 -0.42 4.93 4.09
CA TRP A 54 -0.96 5.18 5.43
C TRP A 54 -2.29 5.91 5.40
N SER A 55 -2.49 6.82 4.46
CA SER A 55 -3.77 7.52 4.30
C SER A 55 -4.89 6.54 3.91
N PHE A 56 -4.60 5.54 3.07
CA PHE A 56 -5.55 4.47 2.76
C PHE A 56 -5.88 3.63 4.00
N ALA A 57 -4.87 3.21 4.75
CA ALA A 57 -5.08 2.43 5.98
C ALA A 57 -5.91 3.21 7.00
N ALA A 58 -5.58 4.48 7.24
CA ALA A 58 -6.31 5.36 8.14
C ALA A 58 -7.76 5.57 7.67
N LEU A 59 -7.98 5.78 6.37
CA LEU A 59 -9.31 5.94 5.81
C LEU A 59 -10.15 4.69 6.05
N VAL A 60 -9.64 3.49 5.73
CA VAL A 60 -10.33 2.21 5.99
C VAL A 60 -10.70 2.11 7.47
N ILE A 61 -9.74 2.32 8.39
CA ILE A 61 -10.01 2.25 9.84
C ILE A 61 -11.14 3.19 10.25
N VAL A 62 -11.11 4.44 9.79
CA VAL A 62 -12.12 5.45 10.15
C VAL A 62 -13.48 5.09 9.60
N VAL A 63 -13.60 4.72 8.32
CA VAL A 63 -14.92 4.37 7.75
C VAL A 63 -15.49 3.09 8.35
N THR A 64 -14.65 2.10 8.66
CA THR A 64 -15.06 0.88 9.36
C THR A 64 -15.57 1.22 10.77
N ALA A 65 -14.85 2.05 11.52
CA ALA A 65 -15.20 2.38 12.90
C ALA A 65 -16.48 3.23 13.01
N VAL A 66 -16.71 4.15 12.06
CA VAL A 66 -17.83 5.10 12.12
C VAL A 66 -19.08 4.58 11.42
N GLY A 67 -18.93 3.74 10.39
CA GLY A 67 -20.03 3.37 9.50
C GLY A 67 -19.92 1.96 8.91
N GLY A 68 -19.30 1.01 9.61
CA GLY A 68 -19.31 -0.40 9.22
C GLY A 68 -20.73 -0.89 8.92
N GLY A 69 -20.90 -1.59 7.78
CA GLY A 69 -22.20 -2.04 7.28
C GLY A 69 -23.04 -0.97 6.54
N MET A 70 -22.52 0.25 6.38
CA MET A 70 -23.14 1.26 5.51
C MET A 70 -22.58 1.16 4.10
N SER A 71 -23.44 1.40 3.10
CA SER A 71 -23.04 1.40 1.68
C SER A 71 -21.86 2.33 1.37
N THR A 72 -21.72 3.44 2.11
CA THR A 72 -20.58 4.36 1.99
C THR A 72 -19.26 3.69 2.39
N ALA A 73 -19.24 2.86 3.44
CA ALA A 73 -18.05 2.11 3.83
C ALA A 73 -17.70 1.06 2.77
N ASP A 74 -18.70 0.35 2.24
CA ASP A 74 -18.49 -0.67 1.20
C ASP A 74 -17.89 -0.08 -0.09
N TRP A 75 -18.44 1.05 -0.54
CA TRP A 75 -17.89 1.75 -1.70
C TRP A 75 -16.48 2.28 -1.42
N THR A 76 -16.20 2.74 -0.20
CA THR A 76 -14.86 3.14 0.20
C THR A 76 -13.89 1.96 0.11
N TYR A 77 -14.25 0.79 0.60
CA TYR A 77 -13.43 -0.42 0.48
C TYR A 77 -13.16 -0.80 -0.98
N ARG A 78 -14.17 -0.72 -1.85
CA ARG A 78 -14.03 -1.05 -3.28
C ARG A 78 -13.11 -0.06 -4.01
N VAL A 79 -13.23 1.24 -3.73
CA VAL A 79 -12.37 2.27 -4.31
C VAL A 79 -10.92 2.07 -3.86
N ILE A 80 -10.69 1.84 -2.57
CA ILE A 80 -9.34 1.58 -2.04
C ILE A 80 -8.79 0.28 -2.60
N ALA A 81 -9.58 -0.80 -2.68
CA ALA A 81 -9.17 -2.05 -3.31
C ALA A 81 -8.76 -1.84 -4.77
N GLY A 82 -9.53 -1.06 -5.54
CA GLY A 82 -9.19 -0.68 -6.90
C GLY A 82 -7.84 0.04 -6.98
N ALA A 83 -7.60 1.03 -6.11
CA ALA A 83 -6.33 1.74 -6.04
C ALA A 83 -5.15 0.81 -5.69
N LEU A 84 -5.32 -0.09 -4.71
CA LEU A 84 -4.31 -1.07 -4.34
C LEU A 84 -3.98 -2.04 -5.49
N LEU A 85 -4.98 -2.46 -6.27
CA LEU A 85 -4.75 -3.30 -7.46
C LEU A 85 -4.03 -2.56 -8.57
N VAL A 86 -4.35 -1.27 -8.81
CA VAL A 86 -3.62 -0.45 -9.78
C VAL A 86 -2.15 -0.32 -9.38
N LEU A 87 -1.89 -0.04 -8.10
CA LEU A 87 -0.53 0.00 -7.56
C LEU A 87 0.16 -1.36 -7.68
N ALA A 88 -0.53 -2.47 -7.34
CA ALA A 88 0.03 -3.82 -7.47
C ALA A 88 0.44 -4.13 -8.91
N VAL A 89 -0.39 -3.80 -9.90
CA VAL A 89 -0.08 -3.97 -11.33
C VAL A 89 1.11 -3.09 -11.71
N LEU A 90 1.11 -1.81 -11.33
CA LEU A 90 2.22 -0.91 -11.62
C LEU A 90 3.55 -1.45 -11.03
N THR A 91 3.56 -1.88 -9.77
CA THR A 91 4.73 -2.45 -9.11
C THR A 91 5.17 -3.75 -9.77
N ALA A 92 4.23 -4.64 -10.14
CA ALA A 92 4.54 -5.89 -10.84
C ALA A 92 5.19 -5.64 -12.20
N LEU A 93 4.74 -4.61 -12.93
CA LEU A 93 5.28 -4.24 -14.25
C LEU A 93 6.61 -3.49 -14.16
N THR A 94 6.89 -2.83 -13.03
CA THR A 94 8.07 -1.98 -12.84
C THR A 94 9.00 -2.53 -11.75
N GLY A 95 8.78 -2.15 -10.48
CA GLY A 95 9.67 -2.44 -9.36
C GLY A 95 9.97 -3.92 -9.14
N ALA A 96 9.01 -4.82 -9.35
CA ALA A 96 9.17 -6.26 -9.15
C ALA A 96 10.17 -6.91 -10.14
N ARG A 97 10.52 -6.21 -11.23
CA ARG A 97 11.54 -6.64 -12.19
C ARG A 97 12.98 -6.36 -11.72
N THR A 98 13.14 -5.68 -10.58
CA THR A 98 14.46 -5.45 -9.97
C THR A 98 14.92 -6.66 -9.15
N SER A 99 16.21 -6.68 -8.76
CA SER A 99 16.77 -7.72 -7.88
C SER A 99 16.31 -7.59 -6.42
N VAL A 100 15.68 -6.47 -6.05
CA VAL A 100 15.30 -6.17 -4.67
C VAL A 100 14.02 -6.92 -4.31
N VAL A 101 14.14 -7.84 -3.35
CA VAL A 101 13.06 -8.74 -2.92
C VAL A 101 11.81 -8.00 -2.44
N TRP A 102 11.95 -6.85 -1.78
CA TRP A 102 10.83 -6.06 -1.28
C TRP A 102 9.83 -5.66 -2.35
N PHE A 103 10.31 -5.24 -3.53
CA PHE A 103 9.41 -4.88 -4.64
C PHE A 103 8.69 -6.08 -5.24
N LYS A 104 9.14 -7.32 -4.97
CA LYS A 104 8.45 -8.55 -5.40
C LYS A 104 7.33 -8.96 -4.44
N ILE A 105 7.48 -8.63 -3.16
CA ILE A 105 6.47 -8.90 -2.12
C ILE A 105 5.32 -7.90 -2.20
N CYS A 106 5.62 -6.63 -2.49
CA CYS A 106 4.65 -5.54 -2.60
C CYS A 106 3.38 -5.90 -3.38
N PRO A 107 3.44 -6.34 -4.67
CA PRO A 107 2.23 -6.60 -5.44
C PRO A 107 1.38 -7.73 -4.84
N VAL A 108 1.99 -8.72 -4.18
CA VAL A 108 1.27 -9.79 -3.49
C VAL A 108 0.52 -9.23 -2.29
N LEU A 109 1.19 -8.43 -1.45
CA LEU A 109 0.57 -7.82 -0.27
C LEU A 109 -0.57 -6.87 -0.65
N LEU A 110 -0.35 -5.99 -1.62
CA LEU A 110 -1.37 -5.06 -2.09
C LEU A 110 -2.59 -5.80 -2.65
N THR A 111 -2.36 -6.88 -3.39
CA THR A 111 -3.44 -7.73 -3.92
C THR A 111 -4.20 -8.44 -2.80
N CYS A 112 -3.49 -9.03 -1.81
CA CYS A 112 -4.14 -9.67 -0.66
C CYS A 112 -5.01 -8.69 0.13
N SER A 113 -4.49 -7.49 0.41
CA SER A 113 -5.26 -6.43 1.08
C SER A 113 -6.48 -5.99 0.27
N ALA A 114 -6.33 -5.87 -1.06
CA ALA A 114 -7.46 -5.54 -1.94
C ALA A 114 -8.54 -6.63 -1.91
N VAL A 115 -8.17 -7.92 -1.96
CA VAL A 115 -9.12 -9.02 -1.86
C VAL A 115 -9.87 -8.99 -0.52
N LEU A 116 -9.16 -8.75 0.59
CA LEU A 116 -9.79 -8.63 1.90
C LEU A 116 -10.82 -7.49 1.94
N LEU A 117 -10.50 -6.33 1.36
CA LEU A 117 -11.41 -5.18 1.27
C LEU A 117 -12.61 -5.47 0.37
N LEU A 118 -12.42 -6.17 -0.75
CA LEU A 118 -13.52 -6.56 -1.63
C LEU A 118 -14.47 -7.53 -0.92
N ILE A 119 -13.95 -8.52 -0.20
CA ILE A 119 -14.78 -9.44 0.58
C ILE A 119 -15.51 -8.69 1.70
N ALA A 120 -14.84 -7.74 2.37
CA ALA A 120 -15.46 -6.92 3.41
C ALA A 120 -16.59 -6.03 2.90
N GLY A 121 -16.53 -5.55 1.64
CA GLY A 121 -17.55 -4.69 1.04
C GLY A 121 -18.54 -5.40 0.13
N LEU A 122 -18.63 -6.73 0.19
CA LEU A 122 -19.59 -7.54 -0.58
C LEU A 122 -20.71 -8.16 0.27
N ALA A 123 -20.55 -8.17 1.59
CA ALA A 123 -21.59 -8.60 2.52
C ALA A 123 -22.56 -7.44 2.82
#